data_AF-A0A8H4UY78-F1
#
_entry.id   AF-A0A8H4UY78-F1
#
_cell.length_a   1.000
_cell.length_b   1.000
_cell.length_c   1.000
_cell.angle_alpha   90.00
_cell.angle_beta   90.00
_cell.angle_gamma   90.00
#
_symmetry.space_group_name_H-M   'P 1'
#
loop_
_entity.id
_entity.type
_entity.pdbx_description
1 polymer ?
#
loop_
_entity_poly.entity_id
_entity_poly.type
_entity_poly.pdbx_seq_one_letter_code
_entity_poly.pdbx_strand_id
1 'polypeptide(L)'
;MSAPPELISVATGLMIVTRSVGATVALAVNNVIFNNSMDKEVPSKVAAAVLPLGFSPTKLKDLIQALLSNNADLVAKVSGLTPEISFAAQGGLFDAYSISFRHVWTAATCFCAAGLLSSLFLRNSKSDFNAHIDAPIEVDREFEDATSSKSIEHAEHVEIGSVERAA
;
A
#
# COMPACT_ATOMS: atom_id res chain seq x y z
N MET A 1 -8.62 23.01 -2.98
CA MET A 1 -9.35 21.72 -2.88
C MET A 1 -10.81 22.07 -3.11
N SER A 2 -11.52 21.41 -4.04
CA SER A 2 -12.94 21.73 -4.34
C SER A 2 -13.90 21.22 -3.23
N ALA A 3 -13.35 20.44 -2.29
CA ALA A 3 -13.91 20.01 -1.00
C ALA A 3 -14.40 21.15 -0.08
N PRO A 4 -15.68 21.34 0.33
CA PRO A 4 -15.97 22.29 1.42
C PRO A 4 -15.28 21.85 2.74
N PRO A 5 -14.95 22.78 3.64
CA PRO A 5 -14.08 22.53 4.82
C PRO A 5 -14.57 21.38 5.71
N GLU A 6 -15.88 21.26 5.81
CA GLU A 6 -16.61 20.28 6.63
C GLU A 6 -16.48 18.84 6.11
N LEU A 7 -16.14 18.67 4.83
CA LEU A 7 -16.03 17.37 4.17
C LEU A 7 -14.60 16.93 3.88
N ILE A 8 -13.58 17.72 4.27
CA ILE A 8 -12.17 17.41 4.01
C ILE A 8 -11.76 16.07 4.64
N SER A 9 -12.19 15.81 5.88
CA SER A 9 -11.89 14.55 6.59
C SER A 9 -12.50 13.33 5.87
N VAL A 10 -13.76 13.44 5.43
CA VAL A 10 -14.44 12.36 4.71
C VAL A 10 -13.80 12.13 3.33
N ALA A 11 -13.49 13.21 2.60
CA ALA A 11 -12.89 13.13 1.27
C ALA A 11 -11.48 12.50 1.32
N THR A 12 -10.65 12.90 2.29
CA THR A 12 -9.32 12.31 2.49
C THR A 12 -9.38 10.86 2.96
N GLY A 13 -10.28 10.55 3.89
CA GLY A 13 -10.54 9.18 4.34
C GLY A 13 -10.96 8.27 3.18
N LEU A 14 -11.87 8.73 2.32
CA LEU A 14 -12.33 7.99 1.15
C LEU A 14 -11.19 7.69 0.16
N MET A 15 -10.28 8.64 -0.08
CA MET A 15 -9.09 8.41 -0.91
C MET A 15 -8.18 7.32 -0.33
N ILE A 16 -7.95 7.33 0.98
CA ILE A 16 -7.10 6.34 1.67
C ILE A 16 -7.75 4.94 1.61
N VAL A 17 -9.07 4.86 1.79
CA VAL A 17 -9.83 3.60 1.67
C VAL A 17 -9.72 3.05 0.26
N THR A 18 -9.91 3.89 -0.76
CA THR A 18 -9.81 3.48 -2.17
C THR A 18 -8.43 2.91 -2.49
N ARG A 19 -7.36 3.56 -2.01
CA ARG A 19 -5.99 3.04 -2.15
C ARG A 19 -5.83 1.67 -1.51
N SER A 20 -6.39 1.50 -0.30
CA SER A 20 -6.25 0.25 0.46
C SER A 20 -7.01 -0.90 -0.21
N VAL A 21 -8.23 -0.66 -0.68
CA VAL A 21 -9.03 -1.64 -1.46
C VAL A 21 -8.29 -2.03 -2.73
N GLY A 22 -7.73 -1.04 -3.45
CA GLY A 22 -6.92 -1.29 -4.64
C GLY A 22 -5.73 -2.21 -4.36
N ALA A 23 -5.03 -2.02 -3.25
CA ALA A 23 -3.91 -2.86 -2.85
C ALA A 23 -4.33 -4.32 -2.56
N THR A 24 -5.45 -4.52 -1.87
CA THR A 24 -5.97 -5.88 -1.58
C THR A 24 -6.37 -6.61 -2.85
N VAL A 25 -7.08 -5.95 -3.77
CA VAL A 25 -7.49 -6.55 -5.05
C VAL A 25 -6.27 -6.88 -5.89
N ALA A 26 -5.31 -5.94 -6.00
CA ALA A 26 -4.08 -6.16 -6.74
C ALA A 26 -3.26 -7.34 -6.18
N LEU A 27 -3.19 -7.48 -4.86
CA LEU A 27 -2.51 -8.61 -4.22
C LEU A 27 -3.19 -9.94 -4.55
N ALA A 28 -4.52 -10.00 -4.47
CA ALA A 28 -5.28 -11.21 -4.80
C ALA A 28 -5.07 -11.63 -6.26
N VAL A 29 -5.17 -10.69 -7.20
CA VAL A 29 -4.97 -10.96 -8.64
C VAL A 29 -3.54 -11.44 -8.91
N ASN A 30 -2.53 -10.75 -8.35
CA ASN A 30 -1.14 -11.15 -8.52
C ASN A 30 -0.87 -12.53 -7.91
N ASN A 31 -1.47 -12.84 -6.76
CA ASN A 31 -1.34 -14.15 -6.12
C ASN A 31 -1.90 -15.27 -7.02
N VAL A 32 -3.08 -15.07 -7.62
CA VAL A 32 -3.68 -16.03 -8.55
C VAL A 32 -2.81 -16.23 -9.79
N ILE A 33 -2.32 -15.14 -10.40
CA ILE A 33 -1.45 -15.23 -11.59
C ILE A 33 -0.16 -15.97 -11.25
N PHE A 34 0.45 -15.63 -10.12
CA PHE A 34 1.69 -16.24 -9.66
C PHE A 34 1.52 -17.74 -9.40
N ASN A 35 0.51 -18.14 -8.63
CA ASN A 35 0.26 -19.55 -8.32
C ASN A 35 -0.07 -20.36 -9.57
N ASN A 36 -0.94 -19.84 -10.45
CA ASN A 36 -1.27 -20.49 -11.72
C ASN A 36 -0.04 -20.67 -12.64
N SER A 37 0.91 -19.73 -12.60
CA SER A 37 2.15 -19.82 -13.35
C SER A 37 3.10 -20.82 -12.71
N MET A 38 3.25 -20.79 -11.38
CA MET A 38 4.09 -21.71 -10.63
C MET A 38 3.66 -23.17 -10.81
N ASP A 39 2.36 -23.45 -10.76
CA ASP A 39 1.83 -24.82 -10.94
C ASP A 39 2.15 -25.41 -12.32
N LYS A 40 2.37 -24.55 -13.33
CA LYS A 40 2.70 -24.95 -14.72
C LYS A 40 4.20 -25.01 -14.96
N GLU A 41 4.92 -23.97 -14.54
CA GLU A 41 6.35 -23.80 -14.85
C GLU A 41 7.23 -24.68 -13.96
N VAL A 42 6.90 -24.85 -12.68
CA VAL A 42 7.74 -25.61 -11.73
C VAL A 42 7.91 -27.06 -12.20
N PRO A 43 6.86 -27.83 -12.52
CA PRO A 43 7.04 -29.20 -12.99
C PRO A 43 7.84 -29.27 -14.29
N SER A 44 7.60 -28.35 -15.22
CA SER A 44 8.29 -28.32 -16.52
C SER A 44 9.78 -28.02 -16.39
N LYS A 45 10.15 -27.01 -15.59
CA LYS A 45 11.53 -26.54 -15.44
C LYS A 45 12.36 -27.46 -14.57
N VAL A 46 11.78 -27.97 -13.48
CA VAL A 46 12.46 -28.96 -12.64
C VAL A 46 12.67 -30.26 -13.43
N ALA A 47 11.67 -30.73 -14.19
CA ALA A 47 11.84 -31.89 -15.08
C ALA A 47 13.00 -31.69 -16.07
N ALA A 48 13.03 -30.54 -16.75
CA ALA A 48 14.07 -30.22 -17.72
C ALA A 48 15.49 -30.21 -17.10
N ALA A 49 15.61 -29.85 -15.82
CA ALA A 49 16.90 -29.83 -15.12
C ALA A 49 17.34 -31.22 -14.60
N VAL A 50 16.41 -32.06 -14.15
CA VAL A 50 16.76 -33.34 -13.48
C VAL A 50 16.70 -34.58 -14.38
N LEU A 51 15.85 -34.58 -15.41
CA LEU A 51 15.78 -35.67 -16.38
C LEU A 51 17.11 -35.91 -17.15
N PRO A 52 17.85 -34.88 -17.62
CA PRO A 52 19.14 -35.11 -18.28
C PRO A 52 20.21 -35.68 -17.33
N LEU A 53 20.02 -35.57 -16.02
CA LEU A 53 20.90 -36.14 -15.00
C LEU A 53 20.53 -37.59 -14.65
N GLY A 54 19.57 -38.20 -15.34
CA GLY A 54 19.17 -39.59 -15.15
C GLY A 54 18.20 -39.82 -13.99
N PHE A 55 17.55 -38.76 -13.48
CA PHE A 55 16.58 -38.90 -12.41
C PHE A 55 15.28 -39.54 -12.90
N SER A 56 14.70 -40.45 -12.10
CA SER A 56 13.48 -41.16 -12.47
C SER A 56 12.25 -40.23 -12.50
N PRO A 57 11.48 -40.18 -13.61
CA PRO A 57 10.31 -39.31 -13.73
C PRO A 57 9.22 -39.62 -12.70
N THR A 58 9.16 -40.86 -12.20
CA THR A 58 8.19 -41.29 -11.17
C THR A 58 8.43 -40.61 -9.82
N LYS A 59 9.67 -40.20 -9.53
CA LYS A 59 10.07 -39.53 -8.27
C LYS A 59 10.12 -38.02 -8.37
N LEU A 60 9.84 -37.47 -9.56
CA LEU A 60 9.88 -36.03 -9.83
C LEU A 60 8.87 -35.25 -8.98
N LYS A 61 7.65 -35.78 -8.82
CA LYS A 61 6.60 -35.13 -8.04
C LYS A 61 6.97 -35.01 -6.56
N ASP A 62 7.54 -36.07 -6.00
CA ASP A 62 8.01 -36.10 -4.61
C ASP A 62 9.15 -35.10 -4.39
N LEU A 63 10.08 -35.02 -5.34
CA LEU A 63 11.18 -34.04 -5.32
C LEU A 63 10.66 -32.60 -5.37
N ILE A 64 9.71 -32.31 -6.27
CA ILE A 64 9.10 -30.97 -6.36
C ILE A 64 8.39 -30.59 -5.07
N GLN A 65 7.61 -31.49 -4.47
CA GLN A 65 6.95 -31.23 -3.19
C GLN A 65 7.97 -30.99 -2.06
N ALA A 66 9.04 -31.77 -2.01
CA ALA A 66 10.11 -31.59 -1.03
C ALA A 66 10.82 -30.23 -1.20
N LEU A 67 11.08 -29.81 -2.44
CA LEU A 67 11.68 -28.52 -2.76
C LEU A 67 10.77 -27.35 -2.40
N LEU A 68 9.47 -27.44 -2.72
CA LEU A 68 8.49 -26.40 -2.36
C LEU A 68 8.29 -26.29 -0.85
N SER A 69 8.47 -27.39 -0.11
CA SER A 69 8.39 -27.41 1.35
C SER A 69 9.61 -26.80 2.05
N ASN A 70 10.67 -26.43 1.31
CA ASN A 70 11.93 -25.89 1.84
C ASN A 70 12.61 -26.76 2.92
N ASN A 71 12.24 -28.04 3.01
CA ASN A 71 12.73 -28.96 4.03
C ASN A 71 13.90 -29.78 3.47
N ALA A 72 15.12 -29.40 3.82
CA ALA A 72 16.34 -30.08 3.39
C ALA A 72 16.34 -31.59 3.73
N ASP A 73 15.73 -31.96 4.88
CA ASP A 73 15.58 -33.36 5.30
C ASP A 73 14.65 -34.17 4.38
N LEU A 74 13.61 -33.54 3.84
CA LEU A 74 12.69 -34.21 2.90
C LEU A 74 13.33 -34.38 1.53
N VAL A 75 14.16 -33.42 1.12
CA VAL A 75 14.94 -33.51 -0.11
C VAL A 75 15.97 -34.65 0.02
N ALA A 76 16.69 -34.73 1.13
CA ALA A 76 17.67 -35.80 1.38
C ALA A 76 17.06 -37.21 1.50
N LYS A 77 15.77 -37.31 1.84
CA LYS A 77 15.03 -38.59 1.89
C LYS A 77 14.63 -39.13 0.52
N VAL A 78 14.73 -38.34 -0.55
CA VAL A 78 14.42 -38.80 -1.91
C VAL A 78 15.49 -39.79 -2.36
N SER A 79 15.08 -41.03 -2.59
CA SER A 79 15.97 -42.13 -3.00
C SER A 79 16.55 -41.83 -4.39
N GLY A 80 17.88 -41.84 -4.53
CA GLY A 80 18.56 -41.54 -5.80
C GLY A 80 18.90 -40.07 -6.03
N LEU A 81 18.80 -39.23 -5.00
CA LEU A 81 19.21 -37.83 -5.08
C LEU A 81 20.72 -37.69 -4.88
N THR A 82 21.43 -37.20 -5.90
CA THR A 82 22.81 -36.73 -5.75
C THR A 82 22.83 -35.22 -5.44
N PRO A 83 23.91 -34.70 -4.83
CA PRO A 83 24.07 -33.25 -4.62
C PRO A 83 23.97 -32.43 -5.91
N GLU A 84 24.36 -33.00 -7.05
CA GLU A 84 24.27 -32.34 -8.36
C GLU A 84 22.82 -32.24 -8.84
N ILE A 85 22.01 -33.30 -8.66
CA ILE A 85 20.58 -33.29 -9.01
C ILE A 85 19.82 -32.29 -8.13
N SER A 86 20.14 -32.23 -6.84
CA SER A 86 19.47 -31.28 -5.92
C SER A 86 19.78 -29.82 -6.28
N PHE A 87 21.02 -29.53 -6.68
CA PHE A 87 21.42 -28.21 -7.15
C PHE A 87 20.76 -27.85 -8.49
N ALA A 88 20.74 -28.78 -9.45
CA ALA A 88 20.06 -28.56 -10.72
C ALA A 88 18.55 -28.35 -10.56
N ALA A 89 17.91 -29.12 -9.66
CA ALA A 89 16.50 -28.97 -9.35
C ALA A 89 16.17 -27.61 -8.73
N GLN A 90 17.03 -27.11 -7.82
CA GLN A 90 16.91 -25.76 -7.28
C GLN A 90 17.08 -24.70 -8.38
N GLY A 91 18.05 -24.87 -9.28
CA GLY A 91 18.22 -23.99 -10.45
C GLY A 91 16.97 -23.94 -11.33
N GLY A 92 16.37 -25.09 -11.64
CA GLY A 92 15.11 -25.18 -12.38
C GLY A 92 13.93 -24.51 -11.64
N LEU A 93 13.89 -24.63 -10.32
CA LEU A 93 12.90 -23.95 -9.48
C LEU A 93 13.08 -22.42 -9.53
N PHE A 94 14.31 -21.91 -9.43
CA PHE A 94 14.60 -20.47 -9.57
C PHE A 94 14.20 -19.92 -10.94
N ASP A 95 14.43 -20.69 -12.02
CA ASP A 95 14.00 -20.30 -13.36
C ASP A 95 12.46 -20.22 -13.47
N ALA A 96 11.75 -21.19 -12.88
CA ALA A 96 10.29 -21.17 -12.79
C ALA A 96 9.75 -19.96 -12.00
N TYR A 97 10.41 -19.60 -10.89
CA TYR A 97 10.09 -18.38 -10.14
C TYR A 97 10.28 -17.12 -10.99
N SER A 98 11.42 -17.02 -11.69
CA SER A 98 11.74 -15.88 -12.56
C SER A 98 10.65 -15.66 -13.63
N ILE A 99 10.23 -16.73 -14.31
CA ILE A 99 9.18 -16.67 -15.33
C ILE A 99 7.83 -16.29 -14.73
N SER A 100 7.50 -16.86 -13.57
CA SER A 100 6.24 -16.56 -12.88
C SER A 100 6.16 -15.09 -12.43
N PHE A 101 7.26 -14.53 -11.94
CA PHE A 101 7.34 -13.10 -11.63
C PHE A 101 7.24 -12.23 -12.88
N ARG A 102 7.81 -12.65 -14.02
CA ARG A 102 7.67 -11.91 -15.28
C ARG A 102 6.20 -11.76 -15.70
N HIS A 103 5.38 -12.80 -15.52
CA HIS A 103 3.94 -12.72 -15.76
C HIS A 103 3.24 -11.73 -14.82
N VAL A 104 3.59 -11.75 -13.53
CA VAL A 104 3.08 -10.80 -12.52
C VAL A 104 3.41 -9.35 -12.90
N TRP A 105 4.66 -9.06 -13.26
CA TRP A 105 5.08 -7.70 -13.65
C TRP A 105 4.41 -7.22 -14.94
N THR A 106 4.18 -8.12 -15.89
CA THR A 106 3.43 -7.81 -17.12
C THR A 106 1.99 -7.41 -16.79
N ALA A 107 1.32 -8.13 -15.89
CA ALA A 107 -0.03 -7.79 -15.44
C ALA A 107 -0.06 -6.46 -14.67
N ALA A 108 0.90 -6.24 -13.76
CA ALA A 108 1.02 -4.98 -13.00
C ALA A 108 1.17 -3.77 -13.93
N THR A 109 1.97 -3.90 -15.00
CA THR A 109 2.17 -2.82 -15.99
C THR A 109 0.86 -2.43 -16.68
N CYS A 110 -0.04 -3.39 -16.95
CA CYS A 110 -1.34 -3.11 -17.55
C CYS A 110 -2.22 -2.25 -16.63
N PHE A 111 -2.25 -2.55 -15.32
CA PHE A 111 -2.97 -1.73 -14.35
C PHE A 111 -2.37 -0.34 -14.17
N CYS A 112 -1.03 -0.23 -14.19
CA CYS A 112 -0.35 1.08 -14.17
C CYS A 112 -0.71 1.92 -15.40
N ALA A 113 -0.74 1.31 -16.59
CA ALA A 113 -1.14 1.99 -17.82
C ALA A 113 -2.58 2.52 -17.76
N ALA A 114 -3.52 1.72 -17.23
CA ALA A 114 -4.90 2.16 -17.02
C ALA A 114 -5.01 3.32 -16.01
N GLY A 115 -4.20 3.30 -14.94
CA GLY A 115 -4.11 4.40 -13.98
C GLY A 115 -3.55 5.68 -14.60
N LEU A 116 -2.52 5.57 -15.44
CA LEU A 116 -1.97 6.70 -16.20
C LEU A 116 -3.00 7.29 -17.17
N LEU A 117 -3.72 6.44 -17.91
CA LEU A 117 -4.81 6.88 -18.80
C LEU A 117 -5.92 7.58 -18.01
N SER A 118 -6.30 7.04 -16.86
CA SER A 118 -7.30 7.67 -15.99
C SER A 118 -6.82 9.03 -15.49
N SER A 119 -5.52 9.19 -15.22
CA SER A 119 -4.91 10.45 -14.80
C SER A 119 -5.11 11.57 -15.84
N LEU A 120 -5.09 11.23 -17.13
CA LEU A 120 -5.30 12.20 -18.22
C LEU A 120 -6.72 12.77 -18.26
N PHE A 121 -7.69 12.07 -17.67
CA PHE A 121 -9.09 12.52 -17.60
C PHE A 121 -9.38 13.37 -16.36
N LEU A 122 -8.40 13.59 -15.46
CA LEU A 122 -8.60 14.53 -14.36
C LEU A 122 -8.68 15.96 -14.90
N ARG A 123 -9.85 16.57 -14.72
CA ARG A 123 -10.11 17.96 -15.07
C ARG A 123 -9.35 18.89 -14.13
N ASN A 124 -8.64 19.87 -14.69
CA ASN A 124 -7.97 20.91 -13.92
C ASN A 124 -9.00 21.89 -13.31
N SER A 125 -9.28 21.78 -12.01
CA SER A 125 -10.20 22.67 -11.26
C SER A 125 -9.56 24.04 -10.93
N LYS A 126 -8.90 24.66 -11.91
CA LYS A 126 -8.25 25.96 -11.72
C LYS A 126 -9.27 27.08 -11.45
N SER A 127 -10.52 26.90 -11.89
CA SER A 127 -11.65 27.82 -11.65
C SER A 127 -12.09 27.87 -10.19
N ASP A 128 -11.78 26.85 -9.40
CA ASP A 128 -12.22 26.73 -8.01
C ASP A 128 -11.22 27.37 -7.04
N PHE A 129 -10.08 27.85 -7.55
CA PHE A 129 -9.12 28.67 -6.81
C PHE A 129 -9.46 30.15 -6.99
N ASN A 130 -10.55 30.60 -6.39
CA ASN A 130 -10.88 32.02 -6.28
C ASN A 130 -10.25 32.60 -5.00
N ALA A 131 -10.17 33.93 -4.90
CA ALA A 131 -9.64 34.63 -3.72
C ALA A 131 -10.63 34.64 -2.53
N HIS A 132 -11.71 33.84 -2.60
CA HIS A 132 -12.68 33.72 -1.53
C HIS A 132 -12.06 32.89 -0.41
N ILE A 133 -11.91 33.50 0.76
CA ILE A 133 -11.50 32.80 1.97
C ILE A 133 -12.78 32.30 2.64
N ASP A 134 -12.99 30.97 2.69
CA ASP A 134 -14.17 30.36 3.34
C ASP A 134 -14.21 30.63 4.86
N ALA A 135 -13.04 30.87 5.47
CA ALA A 135 -12.89 31.22 6.87
C ALA A 135 -11.92 32.42 7.00
N PRO A 136 -12.40 33.67 6.83
CA PRO A 136 -11.55 34.84 6.99
C PRO A 136 -11.04 34.94 8.43
N ILE A 137 -9.75 35.24 8.57
CA ILE A 137 -9.07 35.40 9.88
C ILE A 137 -9.34 36.78 10.52
N GLU A 138 -10.15 37.62 9.90
CA GLU A 138 -10.67 38.82 10.54
C GLU A 138 -11.74 38.39 11.55
N VAL A 139 -11.26 37.93 12.71
CA VAL A 139 -12.01 37.99 13.95
C VAL A 139 -12.37 39.46 14.13
N ASP A 140 -13.67 39.76 14.28
CA ASP A 140 -14.11 41.07 14.73
C ASP A 140 -13.34 41.41 16.01
N ARG A 141 -12.31 42.25 15.88
CA ARG A 141 -11.52 42.80 17.01
C ARG A 141 -12.40 43.56 18.01
N GLU A 142 -13.67 43.76 17.69
CA GLU A 142 -14.67 44.33 18.58
C GLU A 142 -14.99 43.43 19.79
N PHE A 143 -14.80 42.10 19.71
CA PHE A 143 -15.05 41.22 20.87
C PHE A 143 -13.88 41.12 21.86
N GLU A 144 -12.62 41.28 21.42
CA GLU A 144 -11.47 41.32 22.35
C GLU A 144 -11.36 42.69 23.05
N ASP A 145 -11.58 43.79 22.33
CA ASP A 145 -11.51 45.14 22.90
C ASP A 145 -12.64 45.41 23.90
N ALA A 146 -13.86 44.92 23.63
CA ALA A 146 -14.98 45.07 24.57
C ALA A 146 -14.81 44.26 25.87
N THR A 147 -14.07 43.15 25.82
CA THR A 147 -13.82 42.29 26.99
C THR A 147 -12.64 42.82 27.81
N SER A 148 -11.62 43.39 27.15
CA SER A 148 -10.50 44.06 27.81
C SER A 148 -10.92 45.37 28.47
N SER A 149 -11.72 46.22 27.78
CA SER A 149 -12.22 47.49 28.33
C SER A 149 -13.11 47.30 29.56
N LYS A 150 -14.02 46.30 29.54
CA LYS A 150 -14.87 45.98 30.71
C LYS A 150 -14.07 45.46 31.90
N SER A 151 -12.98 44.73 31.65
CA SER A 151 -12.11 44.21 32.70
C SER A 151 -11.29 45.32 33.37
N ILE A 152 -10.89 46.34 32.60
CA ILE A 152 -10.17 47.52 33.12
C ILE A 152 -11.11 48.47 33.89
N GLU A 153 -12.31 48.77 33.38
CA GLU A 153 -13.31 49.59 34.11
C GLU A 153 -13.73 48.96 35.45
N HIS A 154 -13.90 47.63 35.48
CA HIS A 154 -14.27 46.94 36.72
C HIS A 154 -13.14 46.95 37.77
N ALA A 155 -11.88 46.87 37.34
CA ALA A 155 -10.73 46.96 38.23
C ALA A 155 -10.57 48.37 38.82
N GLU A 156 -10.78 49.43 38.02
CA GLU A 156 -10.68 50.82 38.46
C GLU A 156 -11.77 51.17 39.49
N HIS A 157 -13.03 50.76 39.25
CA HIS A 157 -14.13 50.99 40.20
C HIS A 157 -13.95 50.26 41.54
N VAL A 158 -13.29 49.09 41.55
CA VAL A 158 -13.00 48.34 42.77
C VAL A 158 -11.87 48.99 43.56
N GLU A 159 -10.80 49.49 42.91
CA GLU A 159 -9.74 50.22 43.61
C GLU A 159 -10.24 51.54 44.20
N ILE A 160 -10.97 52.35 43.44
CA ILE A 160 -11.48 53.65 43.93
C ILE A 160 -12.45 53.45 45.11
N GLY A 161 -13.32 52.45 45.04
CA GLY A 161 -14.23 52.11 46.15
C GLY A 161 -13.54 51.54 47.39
N SER A 162 -12.35 50.96 47.24
CA SER A 162 -11.55 50.47 48.36
C SER A 162 -10.72 51.59 49.01
N VAL A 163 -10.29 52.59 48.24
CA VAL A 163 -9.60 53.79 48.75
C VAL A 163 -10.56 54.70 49.52
N GLU A 164 -11.80 54.89 49.05
CA GLU A 164 -12.79 55.74 49.72
C GLU A 164 -13.27 55.17 51.07
N ARG A 165 -13.19 53.84 51.26
CA ARG A 165 -13.50 53.18 52.54
C ARG A 165 -12.34 53.14 53.54
N ALA A 166 -11.14 53.53 53.11
CA ALA A 166 -9.93 53.52 53.92
C ALA A 166 -9.49 54.92 54.41
N ALA A 167 -10.24 55.97 54.06
CA ALA A 167 -10.09 57.34 54.55
C ALA A 167 -11.23 57.70 55.53
#